data_AF-A0A2S3U3K6-F1
#
_entry.id   AF-A0A2S3U3K6-F1
#
_cell.length_a   1.000
_cell.length_b   1.000
_cell.length_c   1.000
_cell.angle_alpha   90.00
_cell.angle_beta   90.00
_cell.angle_gamma   90.00
#
_symmetry.space_group_name_H-M   'P 1'
#
loop_
_entity.id
_entity.type
_entity.pdbx_description
1 polymer ?
#
loop_
_entity_poly.entity_id
_entity_poly.type
_entity_poly.pdbx_seq_one_letter_code
_entity_poly.pdbx_strand_id
1 'polypeptide(L)'
;MQQPNVLLLDEPTNDLDIGTLTVLENYLDDFAGTVITVSHDRYFLDKVGTKLLIFDGQGHIERYSGRFSSYLKDQKDAAKATATKTTAKPVTDDSTAPLAKKAKVKLTYAEQLEYDKIEGVIEQLDSHKSEIEAAMAANASDYGKLADLQKN
;
A
#
# COMPACT_ATOMS: atom_id res chain seq x y z
N MET A 1 35.21 2.75 -4.96
CA MET A 1 33.84 2.34 -4.59
C MET A 1 33.35 1.38 -5.66
N GLN A 2 32.87 0.20 -5.27
CA GLN A 2 32.25 -0.72 -6.24
C GLN A 2 30.87 -0.16 -6.59
N GLN A 3 30.62 0.10 -7.87
CA GLN A 3 29.28 0.43 -8.35
C GLN A 3 28.55 -0.90 -8.61
N PRO A 4 27.52 -1.26 -7.81
CA PRO A 4 26.77 -2.46 -8.07
C PRO A 4 25.97 -2.32 -9.37
N ASN A 5 25.90 -3.40 -10.15
CA ASN A 5 25.10 -3.41 -11.39
C ASN A 5 23.61 -3.67 -11.11
N VAL A 6 23.30 -4.22 -9.93
CA VAL A 6 21.95 -4.60 -9.51
C VAL A 6 21.76 -4.18 -8.06
N LEU A 7 20.65 -3.49 -7.78
CA LEU A 7 20.21 -3.08 -6.46
C LEU A 7 18.93 -3.82 -6.10
N LEU A 8 18.92 -4.44 -4.92
CA LEU A 8 17.77 -5.15 -4.35
C LEU A 8 17.34 -4.40 -3.10
N LEU A 9 16.10 -3.90 -3.09
CA LEU A 9 15.54 -3.12 -1.99
C LEU A 9 14.25 -3.80 -1.51
N ASP A 10 14.14 -3.98 -0.20
CA ASP A 10 12.92 -4.49 0.44
C ASP A 10 12.39 -3.41 1.37
N GLU A 11 11.17 -2.93 1.10
CA GLU A 11 10.51 -1.81 1.78
C GLU A 11 11.42 -0.60 2.04
N PRO A 12 12.10 -0.04 1.02
CA PRO A 12 13.04 1.07 1.21
C PRO A 12 12.36 2.39 1.61
N THR A 13 11.04 2.45 1.54
CA THR A 13 10.23 3.61 1.93
C THR A 13 9.93 3.65 3.43
N ASN A 14 10.24 2.59 4.17
CA ASN A 14 9.95 2.54 5.60
C ASN A 14 10.79 3.57 6.37
N ASP A 15 10.19 4.21 7.37
CA ASP A 15 10.84 5.19 8.26
C ASP A 15 11.47 6.42 7.55
N LEU A 16 11.22 6.62 6.26
CA LEU A 16 11.69 7.78 5.50
C LEU A 16 10.67 8.92 5.53
N ASP A 17 11.16 10.13 5.73
CA ASP A 17 10.38 11.34 5.52
C ASP A 17 10.21 11.63 4.02
N ILE A 18 9.22 12.47 3.68
CA ILE A 18 8.89 12.81 2.29
C ILE A 18 10.10 13.42 1.55
N GLY A 19 10.93 14.18 2.27
CA GLY A 19 12.15 14.78 1.73
C GLY A 19 13.17 13.72 1.30
N THR A 20 13.50 12.78 2.19
CA THR A 20 14.46 11.71 1.88
C THR A 20 13.91 10.73 0.85
N LEU A 21 12.60 10.46 0.86
CA LEU A 21 11.95 9.63 -0.14
C LEU A 21 12.12 10.23 -1.55
N THR A 22 11.94 11.55 -1.69
CA THR A 22 12.17 12.24 -2.97
C THR A 22 13.62 12.13 -3.44
N VAL A 23 14.59 12.21 -2.52
CA VAL A 23 16.02 12.03 -2.85
C VAL A 23 16.29 10.61 -3.31
N LEU A 24 15.73 9.61 -2.63
CA LEU A 24 15.84 8.21 -3.01
C LEU A 24 15.24 7.96 -4.39
N GLU A 25 14.04 8.47 -4.66
CA GLU A 25 13.38 8.37 -5.97
C GLU A 25 14.29 8.89 -7.09
N ASN A 26 14.83 10.10 -6.93
CA ASN A 26 15.72 10.70 -7.93
C ASN A 26 17.00 9.88 -8.11
N TYR A 27 17.59 9.39 -7.01
CA TYR A 27 18.77 8.55 -7.06
C TYR A 27 18.52 7.24 -7.82
N LEU A 28 17.35 6.62 -7.63
CA LEU A 28 16.99 5.38 -8.31
C LEU A 28 16.67 5.61 -9.80
N ASP A 29 16.15 6.78 -10.18
CA ASP A 29 15.88 7.13 -11.58
C ASP A 29 17.19 7.33 -12.38
N ASP A 30 18.21 7.93 -11.74
CA ASP A 30 19.54 8.15 -12.33
C ASP A 30 20.47 6.91 -12.23
N PHE A 31 20.04 5.85 -11.54
CA PHE A 31 20.88 4.68 -11.32
C PHE A 31 21.06 3.88 -12.61
N ALA A 32 22.31 3.80 -13.11
CA ALA A 32 22.65 3.12 -14.36
C ALA A 32 22.51 1.58 -14.33
N GLY A 33 22.19 0.99 -13.17
CA GLY A 33 22.01 -0.44 -13.00
C GLY A 33 20.54 -0.89 -13.00
N THR A 34 20.31 -2.16 -12.69
CA THR A 34 18.95 -2.69 -12.48
C THR A 34 18.53 -2.48 -11.04
N VAL A 35 17.35 -1.91 -10.81
CA VAL A 35 16.74 -1.84 -9.49
C VAL A 35 15.59 -2.84 -9.42
N ILE A 36 15.59 -3.65 -8.37
CA ILE A 36 14.47 -4.51 -7.99
C ILE A 36 14.05 -4.06 -6.60
N THR A 37 12.82 -3.58 -6.47
CA THR A 37 12.31 -3.06 -5.20
C THR A 37 10.95 -3.65 -4.88
N VAL A 38 10.71 -3.90 -3.59
CA VAL A 38 9.41 -4.24 -3.03
C VAL A 38 9.01 -3.09 -2.12
N SER A 39 7.79 -2.58 -2.30
CA SER A 39 7.26 -1.50 -1.46
C SER A 39 5.73 -1.57 -1.42
N HIS A 40 5.15 -1.21 -0.29
CA HIS A 40 3.71 -0.97 -0.17
C HIS A 40 3.27 0.42 -0.65
N ASP A 41 4.21 1.35 -0.90
CA ASP A 41 3.91 2.71 -1.37
C ASP A 41 3.65 2.74 -2.89
N ARG A 42 2.40 3.06 -3.24
CA ARG A 42 1.94 3.16 -4.62
C ARG A 42 2.58 4.31 -5.40
N TYR A 43 2.91 5.42 -4.74
CA TYR A 43 3.51 6.59 -5.41
C TYR A 43 4.96 6.31 -5.76
N PHE A 44 5.72 5.74 -4.82
CA PHE A 44 7.08 5.29 -5.04
C PHE A 44 7.14 4.24 -6.16
N LEU A 45 6.31 3.19 -6.10
CA LEU A 45 6.24 2.16 -7.14
C LEU A 45 5.84 2.72 -8.51
N ASP A 46 4.94 3.71 -8.56
CA ASP A 46 4.56 4.33 -9.83
C ASP A 46 5.72 5.13 -10.42
N LYS A 47 6.49 5.86 -9.59
CA LYS A 47 7.63 6.66 -10.03
C LYS A 47 8.81 5.83 -10.50
N VAL A 48 9.24 4.85 -9.70
CA VAL A 48 10.46 4.07 -9.94
C VAL A 48 10.19 2.83 -10.80
N GLY A 49 8.99 2.27 -10.72
CA GLY A 49 8.63 1.01 -11.39
C GLY A 49 8.32 1.17 -12.88
N THR A 50 9.15 0.58 -13.74
CA THR A 50 8.91 0.46 -15.18
C THR A 50 8.25 -0.87 -15.57
N LYS A 51 8.48 -1.91 -14.76
CA LYS A 51 7.92 -3.26 -14.90
C LYS A 51 7.47 -3.73 -13.53
N LEU A 52 6.30 -4.35 -13.48
CA LEU A 52 5.71 -4.87 -12.26
C LEU A 52 5.71 -6.40 -12.31
N LEU A 53 6.06 -7.00 -11.19
CA LEU A 53 5.89 -8.42 -10.92
C LEU A 53 4.75 -8.55 -9.92
N ILE A 54 3.63 -9.09 -10.36
CA ILE A 54 2.42 -9.25 -9.55
C ILE A 54 2.35 -10.68 -9.08
N PHE A 55 2.24 -10.85 -7.77
CA PHE A 55 2.03 -12.14 -7.14
C PHE A 55 0.53 -12.28 -6.88
N ASP A 56 -0.13 -13.23 -7.56
CA ASP A 56 -1.56 -13.52 -7.43
C ASP A 56 -1.87 -14.66 -6.43
N GLY A 57 -0.82 -15.21 -5.81
CA GLY A 57 -0.91 -16.37 -4.93
C GLY A 57 -0.75 -17.69 -5.71
N GLN A 58 -0.66 -18.81 -4.99
CA GLN A 58 -0.45 -20.15 -5.59
C GLN A 58 0.83 -20.30 -6.44
N GLY A 59 1.79 -19.38 -6.30
CA GLY A 59 3.08 -19.42 -7.00
C GLY A 59 3.04 -18.92 -8.44
N HIS A 60 1.93 -18.32 -8.89
CA HIS A 60 1.87 -17.67 -10.19
C HIS A 60 2.39 -16.22 -10.07
N ILE A 61 3.08 -15.76 -11.12
CA ILE A 61 3.70 -14.43 -11.18
C ILE A 61 3.34 -13.84 -12.53
N GLU A 62 2.48 -12.82 -12.51
CA GLU A 62 2.13 -12.05 -13.69
C GLU A 62 3.15 -10.92 -13.89
N ARG A 63 3.52 -10.66 -15.15
CA ARG A 63 4.42 -9.58 -15.51
C ARG A 63 3.65 -8.51 -16.24
N TYR A 64 3.67 -7.29 -15.73
CA TYR A 64 3.04 -6.13 -16.37
C TYR A 64 4.12 -5.11 -16.75
N SER A 65 4.08 -4.64 -18.00
CA SER A 65 4.99 -3.62 -18.51
C SER A 65 4.27 -2.27 -18.53
N GLY A 66 4.63 -1.40 -17.61
CA GLY A 66 3.95 -0.12 -17.41
C GLY A 66 3.99 0.28 -15.94
N ARG A 67 3.41 1.46 -15.66
CA ARG A 67 3.37 2.03 -14.31
C ARG A 67 2.28 1.36 -13.48
N PHE A 68 2.44 1.42 -12.16
CA PHE A 68 1.49 0.84 -11.20
C PHE A 68 0.07 1.40 -11.35
N SER A 69 -0.06 2.70 -11.61
CA SER A 69 -1.36 3.35 -11.84
C SER A 69 -2.11 2.81 -13.07
N SER A 70 -1.41 2.44 -14.14
CA SER A 70 -2.01 1.84 -15.33
C SER A 70 -2.51 0.43 -15.04
N TYR A 71 -1.70 -0.37 -14.36
CA TYR A 71 -2.09 -1.72 -13.92
C TYR A 71 -3.37 -1.71 -13.08
N LEU A 72 -3.48 -0.79 -12.11
CA LEU A 72 -4.69 -0.64 -11.29
C LEU A 72 -5.93 -0.26 -12.10
N LYS A 73 -5.79 0.50 -13.19
CA LYS A 73 -6.92 0.84 -14.07
C LYS A 73 -7.35 -0.38 -14.87
N ASP A 74 -6.41 -1.06 -15.49
CA ASP A 74 -6.66 -2.26 -16.30
C ASP A 74 -7.35 -3.35 -15.47
N GLN A 75 -6.88 -3.55 -14.23
CA GLN A 75 -7.49 -4.51 -13.32
C GLN A 75 -8.95 -4.14 -12.96
N LYS A 76 -9.23 -2.85 -12.73
CA LYS A 76 -10.60 -2.37 -12.47
C LYS A 76 -11.52 -2.56 -13.66
N ASP A 77 -11.04 -2.32 -14.86
CA ASP A 77 -11.85 -2.45 -16.07
C ASP A 77 -12.05 -3.93 -16.46
N ALA A 78 -11.06 -4.79 -16.23
CA ALA A 78 -11.21 -6.25 -16.32
C ALA A 78 -12.26 -6.78 -15.34
N ALA A 79 -12.25 -6.31 -14.09
CA ALA A 79 -13.24 -6.69 -13.08
C ALA A 79 -14.68 -6.27 -13.50
N LYS A 80 -14.84 -5.07 -14.08
CA LYS A 80 -16.14 -4.60 -14.59
C LYS A 80 -16.61 -5.41 -15.81
N ALA A 81 -15.72 -5.72 -16.74
CA ALA A 81 -16.04 -6.49 -17.95
C ALA A 81 -16.45 -7.94 -17.62
N THR A 82 -15.87 -8.52 -16.57
CA THR A 82 -16.23 -9.86 -16.09
C THR A 82 -17.60 -9.86 -15.43
N ALA A 83 -17.98 -8.79 -14.72
CA ALA A 83 -19.31 -8.63 -14.16
C ALA A 83 -20.43 -8.42 -15.20
N THR A 84 -20.08 -8.06 -16.45
CA THR A 84 -21.07 -7.82 -17.53
C THR A 84 -21.28 -9.00 -18.48
N LYS A 85 -20.54 -10.11 -18.33
CA LYS A 85 -20.55 -11.23 -19.30
C LYS A 85 -21.39 -12.47 -18.91
N THR A 86 -22.12 -12.47 -17.79
CA THR A 86 -22.94 -13.64 -17.38
C THR A 86 -24.37 -13.63 -17.92
N THR A 87 -24.80 -12.66 -18.72
CA THR A 87 -26.13 -12.69 -19.34
C THR A 87 -26.11 -12.14 -20.77
N ALA A 88 -26.03 -13.01 -21.78
CA ALA A 88 -26.79 -12.90 -23.04
C ALA A 88 -26.39 -13.94 -24.10
N LYS A 89 -27.26 -14.94 -24.30
CA LYS A 89 -27.75 -15.38 -25.61
C LYS A 89 -29.22 -15.84 -25.46
N PRO A 90 -30.06 -15.75 -26.50
CA PRO A 90 -31.23 -14.87 -26.48
C PRO A 90 -32.55 -15.61 -26.73
N VAL A 91 -33.65 -15.20 -26.09
CA VAL A 91 -35.00 -15.50 -26.57
C VAL A 91 -35.98 -14.39 -26.20
N THR A 92 -36.54 -13.78 -27.25
CA THR A 92 -37.87 -13.17 -27.41
C THR A 92 -38.47 -12.30 -26.30
N ASP A 93 -38.62 -11.03 -26.68
CA ASP A 93 -39.83 -10.20 -26.63
C ASP A 93 -40.45 -9.79 -25.27
N ASP A 94 -40.66 -8.47 -25.21
CA ASP A 94 -41.51 -7.66 -24.34
C ASP A 94 -41.17 -7.44 -22.84
N SER A 95 -41.48 -6.20 -22.42
CA SER A 95 -41.54 -5.64 -21.05
C SER A 95 -40.27 -5.08 -20.35
N THR A 96 -40.21 -3.74 -20.40
CA THR A 96 -39.97 -2.77 -19.29
C THR A 96 -38.71 -2.88 -18.41
N ALA A 97 -37.93 -1.79 -18.41
CA ALA A 97 -36.92 -1.45 -17.39
C ALA A 97 -37.52 -1.48 -15.96
N PRO A 98 -36.69 -1.75 -14.92
CA PRO A 98 -36.07 -0.62 -14.21
C PRO A 98 -34.62 -0.83 -13.74
N LEU A 99 -33.91 0.30 -13.66
CA LEU A 99 -32.54 0.49 -13.18
C LEU A 99 -32.26 -0.18 -11.81
N ALA A 100 -31.33 -1.14 -11.77
CA ALA A 100 -30.83 -1.72 -10.53
C ALA A 100 -29.89 -0.74 -9.82
N LYS A 101 -30.33 -0.26 -8.65
CA LYS A 101 -29.64 0.68 -7.76
C LYS A 101 -28.33 0.07 -7.25
N LYS A 102 -27.25 0.87 -7.25
CA LYS A 102 -25.98 0.57 -6.55
C LYS A 102 -26.28 0.28 -5.08
N ALA A 103 -26.07 -0.96 -4.65
CA ALA A 103 -26.13 -1.32 -3.24
C ALA A 103 -24.97 -0.62 -2.52
N LYS A 104 -25.30 0.36 -1.68
CA LYS A 104 -24.34 0.92 -0.71
C LYS A 104 -24.02 -0.20 0.27
N VAL A 105 -22.76 -0.66 0.26
CA VAL A 105 -22.26 -1.60 1.27
C VAL A 105 -22.34 -0.87 2.62
N LYS A 106 -23.35 -1.22 3.41
CA LYS A 106 -23.43 -0.79 4.81
C LYS A 106 -22.50 -1.72 5.58
N LEU A 107 -21.49 -1.14 6.24
CA LEU A 107 -20.70 -1.84 7.25
C LEU A 107 -21.67 -2.55 8.21
N THR A 108 -21.37 -3.80 8.50
CA THR A 108 -22.11 -4.58 9.49
C THR A 108 -21.93 -3.95 10.88
N TYR A 109 -22.85 -4.22 11.80
CA TYR A 109 -22.81 -3.64 13.15
C TYR A 109 -21.49 -3.94 13.89
N ALA A 110 -20.89 -5.11 13.64
CA ALA A 110 -19.60 -5.48 14.21
C ALA A 110 -18.46 -4.64 13.64
N GLU A 111 -18.43 -4.40 12.32
CA GLU A 111 -17.40 -3.59 11.69
C GLU A 111 -17.52 -2.10 12.03
N GLN A 112 -18.74 -1.57 12.21
CA GLN A 112 -18.93 -0.21 12.70
C GLN A 112 -18.38 -0.04 14.11
N LEU A 113 -18.68 -0.99 15.01
CA LEU A 113 -18.19 -0.94 16.38
C LEU A 113 -16.66 -1.09 16.46
N GLU A 114 -16.05 -1.86 15.56
CA GLU A 114 -14.60 -1.97 15.45
C GLU A 114 -13.99 -0.67 14.91
N TYR A 115 -14.59 -0.08 13.87
CA TYR A 115 -14.16 1.19 13.30
C TYR A 115 -14.18 2.33 14.34
N ASP A 116 -15.26 2.42 15.12
CA ASP A 116 -15.40 3.42 16.18
C ASP A 116 -14.37 3.22 17.31
N LYS A 117 -13.90 1.98 17.54
CA LYS A 117 -12.86 1.69 18.54
C LYS A 117 -11.46 2.01 18.04
N ILE A 118 -11.21 1.90 16.74
CA ILE A 118 -9.89 2.15 16.15
C ILE A 118 -9.44 3.58 16.43
N GLU A 119 -10.34 4.56 16.35
CA GLU A 119 -10.01 5.97 16.61
C GLU A 119 -9.49 6.19 18.04
N GLY A 120 -10.15 5.61 19.05
CA GLY A 120 -9.69 5.69 20.44
C GLY A 120 -8.40 4.91 20.72
N VAL A 121 -8.18 3.78 20.05
CA VAL A 121 -6.93 3.02 20.16
C VAL A 121 -5.75 3.81 19.57
N ILE A 122 -5.96 4.50 18.44
CA ILE A 122 -4.95 5.37 17.84
C ILE A 122 -4.57 6.49 18.81
N GLU A 123 -5.55 7.19 19.38
CA GLU A 123 -5.29 8.29 20.33
C GLU A 123 -4.52 7.81 21.58
N GLN A 124 -4.85 6.61 22.09
CA GLN A 124 -4.12 6.00 23.21
C GLN A 124 -2.68 5.65 22.84
N LEU A 125 -2.45 5.07 21.66
CA LEU A 125 -1.12 4.71 21.19
C LEU A 125 -0.25 5.95 20.93
N ASP A 126 -0.84 7.02 20.37
CA ASP A 126 -0.15 8.28 20.14
C ASP A 126 0.24 8.96 21.47
N SER A 127 -0.66 8.98 22.46
CA SER A 127 -0.35 9.48 23.80
C SER A 127 0.78 8.68 24.44
N HIS A 128 0.71 7.35 24.37
CA HIS A 128 1.73 6.47 24.95
C HIS A 128 3.09 6.65 24.28
N LYS A 129 3.13 6.77 22.95
CA LYS A 129 4.34 7.06 22.20
C LYS A 129 4.96 8.40 22.61
N SER A 130 4.13 9.45 22.72
CA SER A 130 4.60 10.76 23.17
C SER A 130 5.16 10.74 24.60
N GLU A 131 4.59 9.94 25.49
CA GLU A 131 5.09 9.76 26.85
C GLU A 131 6.45 9.06 26.88
N ILE A 132 6.61 7.99 26.11
CA ILE A 132 7.88 7.27 25.98
C ILE A 132 8.96 8.19 25.39
N GLU A 133 8.64 8.97 24.35
CA GLU A 133 9.55 9.94 23.76
C GLU A 133 9.98 11.02 24.76
N ALA A 134 9.05 11.56 25.56
CA ALA A 134 9.35 12.51 26.62
C ALA A 134 10.22 11.89 27.73
N ALA A 135 9.93 10.64 28.11
CA ALA A 135 10.72 9.91 29.10
C ALA A 135 12.14 9.62 28.60
N MET A 136 12.31 9.29 27.31
CA MET A 136 13.62 9.12 26.68
C MET A 136 14.39 10.44 26.65
N ALA A 137 13.75 11.55 26.28
CA ALA A 137 14.38 12.86 26.27
C ALA A 137 14.84 13.31 27.67
N ALA A 138 14.03 13.06 28.70
CA ALA A 138 14.35 13.38 30.09
C ALA A 138 15.48 12.52 30.67
N ASN A 139 15.63 11.28 30.19
CA ASN A 139 16.65 10.33 30.65
C ASN A 139 17.80 10.16 29.64
N ALA A 140 18.03 11.14 28.75
CA ALA A 140 19.01 11.07 27.67
C ALA A 140 20.45 10.76 28.12
N SER A 141 20.81 11.05 29.38
CA SER A 141 22.13 10.76 29.96
C SER A 141 22.22 9.42 30.71
N ASP A 142 21.10 8.71 30.89
CA ASP A 142 21.01 7.43 31.62
C ASP A 142 20.76 6.28 30.64
N TYR A 143 21.86 5.73 30.11
CA TYR A 143 21.86 4.65 29.11
C TYR A 143 21.09 3.40 29.54
N GLY A 144 21.01 3.11 30.85
CA GLY A 144 20.27 1.95 31.36
C GLY A 144 18.77 2.13 31.24
N LYS A 145 18.26 3.30 31.63
CA LYS A 145 16.82 3.61 31.53
C LYS A 145 16.35 3.78 30.08
N LEU A 146 17.20 4.30 29.20
CA LEU A 146 16.91 4.38 27.76
C LEU A 146 16.71 2.98 27.14
N ALA A 147 17.55 2.00 27.51
CA ALA A 147 17.45 0.65 26.99
C ALA A 147 16.17 -0.09 27.47
N ASP A 148 15.64 0.27 28.63
CA ASP A 148 14.38 -0.29 29.14
C ASP A 148 13.16 0.41 28.53
N LEU A 149 13.24 1.72 28.26
CA LEU A 149 12.19 2.46 27.55
C LEU A 149 12.05 2.07 26.07
N GLN A 150 13.12 1.58 25.43
CA GLN A 150 13.09 1.10 24.04
C GLN A 150 12.46 -0.29 23.85
N LYS A 151 12.18 -1.03 24.94
CA LYS A 151 11.59 -2.37 24.89
C LYS A 151 10.07 -2.38 25.03
N ASN A 152 9.48 -1.26 25.44
CA ASN A 152 8.03 -1.06 25.62
C ASN A 152 7.44 -0.25 24.48
#